data_AF-A0A2V9MYW7-F1
#
_entry.id   AF-A0A2V9MYW7-F1
#
_cell.length_a   1.000
_cell.length_b   1.000
_cell.length_c   1.000
_cell.angle_alpha   90.00
_cell.angle_beta   90.00
_cell.angle_gamma   90.00
#
_symmetry.space_group_name_H-M   'P 1'
#
loop_
_entity.id
_entity.type
_entity.pdbx_description
1 polymer ?
#
loop_
_entity_poly.entity_id
_entity_poly.type
_entity_poly.pdbx_seq_one_letter_code
_entity_poly.pdbx_strand_id
1 'polypeptide(L)'
;LPKGGTSDLVQTSYGFHIIHVDDKQDSHVKPLDEVKSQIEPLLKQQKASQASQQETEQLLSDARNTGSLEKAAAKKGLQVITTDFVDSKALLPGIGSDPQFMSTAFAQEENAPPDQAKLHQGYAIYQVTAIKPPSTPTFDEIRGRVEQEFKNERATQLLSQKTQELSDRAKSAHDLKKAAKELGAAYKTSDFVPPDGQVPDIGSMTGSAAVAFTLKPGEISVPANTGTTGAVLAVKERQAPAEQDYVAKKDQIRDSALQQQQAEIFNLFLGNLRESMQKAGKIKVNDKELATLTKMRTEENE
;
A
#
# COMPACT_ATOMS: atom_id res chain seq x y z
N LEU A 1 3.94 54.06 -18.55
CA LEU A 1 4.02 55.20 -17.61
C LEU A 1 5.24 55.00 -16.72
N PRO A 2 5.90 56.07 -16.24
CA PRO A 2 6.95 55.94 -15.23
C PRO A 2 6.38 55.37 -13.92
N LYS A 3 7.23 54.83 -13.05
CA LYS A 3 6.84 54.43 -11.69
C LYS A 3 6.23 55.63 -10.96
N GLY A 4 5.08 55.42 -10.32
CA GLY A 4 4.24 56.45 -9.69
C GLY A 4 3.42 57.29 -10.67
N GLY A 5 3.43 56.97 -11.96
CA GLY A 5 2.65 57.68 -12.98
C GLY A 5 1.20 57.19 -13.03
N THR A 6 0.26 58.13 -13.02
CA THR A 6 -1.16 57.86 -13.27
C THR A 6 -1.49 58.15 -14.72
N SER A 7 -2.24 57.28 -15.39
CA SER A 7 -2.72 57.49 -16.75
C SER A 7 -3.79 58.59 -16.79
N ASP A 8 -4.00 59.18 -17.96
CA ASP A 8 -5.25 59.87 -18.24
C ASP A 8 -6.43 58.88 -18.22
N LEU A 9 -7.66 59.39 -18.32
CA LEU A 9 -8.87 58.57 -18.34
C LEU A 9 -8.90 57.67 -19.59
N VAL A 10 -8.66 56.38 -19.40
CA VAL A 10 -8.66 55.39 -20.48
C VAL A 10 -10.03 54.77 -20.60
N GLN A 11 -10.69 54.96 -21.74
CA GLN A 11 -11.95 54.30 -22.04
C GLN A 11 -11.69 52.89 -22.58
N THR A 12 -12.24 51.89 -21.92
CA THR A 12 -12.28 50.50 -22.40
C THR A 12 -13.72 50.05 -22.59
N SER A 13 -13.93 48.85 -23.12
CA SER A 13 -15.26 48.24 -23.25
C SER A 13 -16.00 48.05 -21.92
N TYR A 14 -15.30 48.17 -20.79
CA TYR A 14 -15.84 48.03 -19.44
C TYR A 14 -16.08 49.38 -18.73
N GLY A 15 -15.91 50.50 -19.43
CA GLY A 15 -16.05 51.84 -18.89
C GLY A 15 -14.72 52.59 -18.79
N PHE A 16 -14.69 53.62 -17.95
CA PHE A 16 -13.52 54.51 -17.83
C PHE A 16 -12.61 54.09 -16.68
N HIS A 17 -11.32 53.95 -16.97
CA HIS A 17 -10.31 53.48 -16.04
C HIS A 17 -9.17 54.49 -15.93
N ILE A 18 -8.65 54.68 -14.71
CA ILE A 18 -7.43 55.43 -14.46
C ILE A 18 -6.42 54.43 -13.89
N ILE A 19 -5.27 54.29 -14.54
CA ILE A 19 -4.25 53.29 -14.20
C ILE A 19 -3.09 53.99 -13.50
N HIS A 20 -2.84 53.63 -12.25
CA HIS A 20 -1.64 54.07 -11.53
C HIS A 20 -0.58 52.97 -11.59
N VAL A 21 0.65 53.33 -11.96
CA VAL A 21 1.77 52.38 -12.01
C VAL A 21 2.53 52.42 -10.70
N ASP A 22 2.24 51.48 -9.79
CA ASP A 22 2.89 51.38 -8.48
C ASP A 22 4.40 51.08 -8.59
N ASP A 23 4.78 50.18 -9.50
CA ASP A 23 6.16 49.85 -9.78
C ASP A 23 6.36 49.56 -11.27
N LYS A 24 7.56 49.88 -11.77
CA LYS A 24 7.98 49.55 -13.12
C LYS A 24 9.27 48.74 -13.03
N GLN A 25 9.13 47.43 -13.12
CA GLN A 25 10.27 46.53 -13.29
C GLN A 25 10.59 46.44 -14.78
N ASP A 26 11.77 46.90 -15.18
CA ASP A 26 12.24 46.70 -16.55
C ASP A 26 12.45 45.20 -16.80
N SER A 27 12.03 44.70 -17.97
CA SER A 27 12.19 43.29 -18.33
C SER A 27 13.67 42.93 -18.31
N HIS A 28 14.08 42.13 -17.32
CA HIS A 28 15.42 41.61 -17.24
C HIS A 28 15.41 40.13 -17.66
N VAL A 29 16.28 39.78 -18.59
CA VAL A 29 16.55 38.38 -18.89
C VAL A 29 17.52 37.90 -17.81
N LYS A 30 17.22 36.78 -17.14
CA LYS A 30 18.20 36.17 -16.23
C LYS A 30 19.45 35.84 -17.05
N PRO A 31 20.64 36.36 -16.69
CA PRO A 31 21.85 36.06 -17.44
C PRO A 31 22.15 34.57 -17.39
N LEU A 32 22.78 34.05 -18.45
CA LEU A 32 23.10 32.62 -18.57
C LEU A 32 23.82 32.12 -17.31
N ASP A 33 24.73 32.91 -16.73
CA ASP A 33 25.46 32.55 -15.51
C ASP A 33 24.57 32.28 -14.29
N GLU A 34 23.40 32.92 -14.19
CA GLU A 34 22.45 32.72 -13.09
C GLU A 34 21.64 31.43 -13.26
N VAL A 35 21.36 31.03 -14.50
CA VAL A 35 20.53 29.86 -14.83
C VAL A 35 21.32 28.65 -15.34
N LYS A 36 22.63 28.80 -15.56
CA LYS A 36 23.51 27.76 -16.14
C LYS A 36 23.46 26.47 -15.33
N SER A 37 23.49 26.57 -14.00
CA SER A 37 23.42 25.42 -13.09
C SER A 37 22.09 24.65 -13.17
N GLN A 38 21.01 25.31 -13.62
CA GLN A 38 19.70 24.69 -13.84
C GLN A 38 19.56 24.11 -15.26
N ILE A 39 20.11 24.81 -16.26
CA ILE A 39 19.99 24.42 -17.68
C ILE A 39 20.96 23.30 -18.05
N GLU A 40 22.19 23.32 -17.53
CA GLU A 40 23.21 22.31 -17.86
C GLU A 40 22.75 20.86 -17.57
N PRO A 41 22.19 20.51 -16.39
CA PRO A 41 21.70 19.16 -16.15
C PRO A 41 20.51 18.78 -17.06
N LEU A 42 19.60 19.72 -17.33
CA LEU A 42 18.48 19.50 -18.25
C LEU A 42 18.95 19.19 -19.68
N LEU A 43 19.90 19.98 -20.20
CA LEU A 43 20.47 19.77 -21.53
C LEU A 43 21.29 18.48 -21.60
N LYS A 44 22.04 18.14 -20.55
CA LYS A 44 22.75 16.87 -20.45
C LYS A 44 21.77 15.69 -20.51
N GLN A 45 20.69 15.75 -19.73
CA GLN A 45 19.64 14.73 -19.73
C GLN A 45 18.96 14.62 -21.09
N GLN A 46 18.63 15.75 -21.73
CA GLN A 46 18.01 15.77 -23.05
C GLN A 46 18.92 15.16 -24.11
N LYS A 47 20.20 15.55 -24.16
CA LYS A 47 21.17 15.00 -25.10
C LYS A 47 21.43 13.52 -24.86
N ALA A 48 21.50 13.09 -23.60
CA ALA A 48 21.63 11.68 -23.24
C ALA A 48 20.42 10.87 -23.69
N SER A 49 19.20 11.39 -23.49
CA SER A 49 17.97 10.73 -23.95
C SER A 49 17.90 10.62 -25.47
N GLN A 50 18.29 11.67 -26.20
CA GLN A 50 18.33 11.66 -27.66
C GLN A 50 19.37 10.68 -28.19
N ALA A 51 20.58 10.68 -27.62
CA ALA A 51 21.62 9.74 -27.99
C ALA A 51 21.21 8.29 -27.70
N SER A 52 20.60 8.04 -26.54
CA SER A 52 20.08 6.71 -26.19
C SER A 52 19.01 6.25 -27.17
N GLN A 53 18.06 7.12 -27.54
CA GLN A 53 17.03 6.78 -28.50
C GLN A 53 17.62 6.44 -29.88
N GLN A 54 18.56 7.25 -30.38
CA GLN A 54 19.22 6.99 -31.66
C GLN A 54 20.00 5.68 -31.66
N GLU A 55 20.72 5.38 -30.58
CA GLU A 55 21.43 4.11 -30.42
C GLU A 55 20.46 2.91 -30.37
N THR A 56 19.33 3.04 -29.67
CA THR A 56 18.29 2.00 -29.63
C THR A 56 17.68 1.78 -31.01
N GLU A 57 17.34 2.85 -31.75
CA GLU A 57 16.78 2.75 -33.11
C GLU A 57 17.76 2.09 -34.09
N GLN A 58 19.05 2.44 -34.00
CA GLN A 58 20.10 1.80 -34.80
C GLN A 58 20.25 0.31 -34.46
N LEU A 59 20.31 -0.02 -33.17
CA LEU A 59 20.46 -1.40 -32.71
C LEU A 59 19.24 -2.25 -33.09
N LEU A 60 18.03 -1.69 -33.02
CA LEU A 60 16.79 -2.33 -33.44
C LEU A 60 16.78 -2.58 -34.95
N SER A 61 17.19 -1.57 -35.75
CA SER A 61 17.31 -1.71 -37.20
C SER A 61 18.28 -2.84 -37.56
N ASP A 62 19.44 -2.86 -36.91
CA ASP A 62 20.45 -3.91 -37.07
C ASP A 62 19.91 -5.31 -36.68
N ALA A 63 19.20 -5.41 -35.57
CA ALA A 63 18.58 -6.65 -35.11
C ALA A 63 17.54 -7.16 -36.12
N ARG A 64 16.70 -6.29 -36.66
CA ARG A 64 15.70 -6.63 -37.68
C ARG A 64 16.34 -7.02 -39.01
N ASN A 65 17.39 -6.31 -39.44
CA ASN A 65 18.10 -6.59 -40.70
C ASN A 65 18.88 -7.92 -40.64
N THR A 66 19.45 -8.25 -39.48
CA THR A 66 20.24 -9.49 -39.30
C THR A 66 19.38 -10.68 -38.86
N GLY A 67 18.15 -10.43 -38.41
CA GLY A 67 17.25 -11.42 -37.82
C GLY A 67 17.75 -12.01 -36.49
N SER A 68 18.72 -11.37 -35.82
CA SER A 68 19.31 -11.87 -34.57
C SER A 68 19.72 -10.72 -33.65
N LEU A 69 19.18 -10.76 -32.43
CA LEU A 69 19.56 -9.84 -31.35
C LEU A 69 21.02 -10.02 -30.95
N GLU A 70 21.52 -11.25 -30.97
CA GLU A 70 22.90 -11.59 -30.57
C GLU A 70 23.91 -10.94 -31.52
N LYS A 71 23.64 -10.97 -32.84
CA LYS A 71 24.52 -10.32 -33.83
C LYS A 71 24.51 -8.81 -33.68
N ALA A 72 23.35 -8.21 -33.45
CA ALA A 72 23.22 -6.77 -33.24
C ALA A 72 23.91 -6.33 -31.94
N ALA A 73 23.69 -7.06 -30.84
CA ALA A 73 24.30 -6.80 -29.54
C ALA A 73 25.84 -6.92 -29.60
N ALA A 74 26.36 -7.96 -30.25
CA ALA A 74 27.80 -8.19 -30.38
C ALA A 74 28.54 -7.03 -31.09
N LYS A 75 27.93 -6.42 -32.12
CA LYS A 75 28.51 -5.25 -32.80
C LYS A 75 28.71 -4.04 -31.88
N LYS A 76 27.88 -3.91 -30.84
CA LYS A 76 27.92 -2.82 -29.86
C LYS A 76 28.55 -3.23 -28.53
N GLY A 77 29.09 -4.46 -28.43
CA GLY A 77 29.67 -4.99 -27.19
C GLY A 77 28.65 -5.25 -26.08
N LEU A 78 27.37 -5.42 -26.45
CA LEU A 78 26.28 -5.72 -25.53
C LEU A 78 26.06 -7.23 -25.42
N GLN A 79 25.43 -7.67 -24.33
CA GLN A 79 25.06 -9.06 -24.10
C GLN A 79 23.54 -9.23 -24.18
N VAL A 80 23.10 -10.30 -24.84
CA VAL A 80 21.70 -10.72 -24.82
C VAL A 80 21.48 -11.61 -23.61
N ILE A 81 20.44 -11.33 -22.84
CA ILE A 81 20.01 -12.14 -21.70
C ILE A 81 18.73 -12.88 -22.10
N THR A 82 18.77 -14.20 -22.06
CA THR A 82 17.60 -15.06 -22.26
C THR A 82 17.06 -15.49 -20.90
N THR A 83 15.77 -15.29 -20.67
CA THR A 83 15.09 -15.78 -19.47
C THR A 83 14.40 -17.11 -19.74
N ASP A 84 14.11 -17.86 -18.68
CA ASP A 84 13.11 -18.92 -18.74
C ASP A 84 11.70 -18.33 -18.94
N PHE A 85 10.68 -19.20 -19.00
CA PHE A 85 9.29 -18.74 -19.01
C PHE A 85 8.98 -17.92 -17.75
N VAL A 86 8.49 -16.71 -17.96
CA VAL A 86 8.14 -15.76 -16.90
C VAL A 86 6.63 -15.51 -16.89
N ASP A 87 6.08 -15.18 -15.73
CA ASP A 87 4.74 -14.63 -15.62
C ASP A 87 4.73 -13.11 -15.78
N SER A 88 3.55 -12.49 -15.88
CA SER A 88 3.41 -11.04 -16.10
C SER A 88 3.91 -10.16 -14.96
N LYS A 89 4.23 -10.74 -13.79
CA LYS A 89 4.72 -10.04 -12.58
C LYS A 89 6.19 -10.35 -12.28
N ALA A 90 6.86 -11.14 -13.13
CA ALA A 90 8.24 -11.55 -12.90
C ALA A 90 9.23 -10.38 -12.86
N LEU A 91 10.29 -10.54 -12.07
CA LEU A 91 11.42 -9.63 -12.06
C LEU A 91 12.46 -10.11 -13.07
N LEU A 92 12.74 -9.27 -14.07
CA LEU A 92 13.66 -9.62 -15.15
C LEU A 92 15.09 -9.17 -14.85
N PRO A 93 16.12 -10.00 -15.12
CA PRO A 93 17.51 -9.59 -14.99
C PRO A 93 17.82 -8.35 -15.85
N GLY A 94 18.41 -7.32 -15.26
CA GLY A 94 18.78 -6.07 -15.96
C GLY A 94 17.65 -5.05 -16.16
N ILE A 95 16.39 -5.46 -16.05
CA ILE A 95 15.21 -4.57 -16.19
C ILE A 95 14.50 -4.36 -14.84
N GLY A 96 14.46 -5.38 -13.98
CA GLY A 96 13.72 -5.36 -12.71
C GLY A 96 12.22 -5.59 -12.92
N SER A 97 11.40 -4.96 -12.07
CA SER A 97 9.95 -4.98 -12.18
C SER A 97 9.48 -3.76 -12.98
N ASP A 98 8.97 -3.99 -14.19
CA ASP A 98 8.43 -2.94 -15.05
C ASP A 98 7.11 -3.41 -15.71
N PRO A 99 5.95 -3.06 -15.14
CA PRO A 99 4.65 -3.51 -15.65
C PRO A 99 4.35 -3.04 -17.09
N GLN A 100 4.87 -1.88 -17.49
CA GLN A 100 4.64 -1.33 -18.82
C GLN A 100 5.43 -2.13 -19.87
N PHE A 101 6.68 -2.46 -19.57
CA PHE A 101 7.47 -3.41 -20.36
C PHE A 101 6.78 -4.77 -20.47
N MET A 102 6.37 -5.36 -19.34
CA MET A 102 5.73 -6.68 -19.32
C MET A 102 4.44 -6.71 -20.14
N SER A 103 3.61 -5.67 -20.07
CA SER A 103 2.41 -5.53 -20.90
C SER A 103 2.72 -5.56 -22.39
N THR A 104 3.77 -4.83 -22.81
CA THR A 104 4.18 -4.75 -24.22
C THR A 104 4.79 -6.08 -24.69
N ALA A 105 5.61 -6.72 -23.85
CA ALA A 105 6.24 -8.00 -24.15
C ALA A 105 5.21 -9.14 -24.28
N PHE A 106 4.20 -9.19 -23.41
CA PHE A 106 3.13 -10.21 -23.46
C PHE A 106 2.12 -9.99 -24.59
N ALA A 107 2.05 -8.78 -25.16
CA ALA A 107 1.22 -8.49 -26.32
C ALA A 107 1.86 -8.93 -27.66
N GLN A 108 3.15 -9.26 -27.65
CA GLN A 108 3.89 -9.65 -28.84
C GLN A 108 3.72 -11.13 -29.16
N GLU A 109 3.61 -11.46 -30.44
CA GLU A 109 3.50 -12.85 -30.91
C GLU A 109 4.82 -13.62 -30.77
N GLU A 110 4.71 -14.93 -30.65
CA GLU A 110 5.87 -15.81 -30.62
C GLU A 110 6.70 -15.68 -31.90
N ASN A 111 8.02 -15.56 -31.76
CA ASN A 111 8.97 -15.38 -32.86
C ASN A 111 8.73 -14.12 -33.71
N ALA A 112 7.95 -13.16 -33.22
CA ALA A 112 7.85 -11.86 -33.87
C ALA A 112 9.24 -11.19 -33.99
N PRO A 113 9.44 -10.28 -34.97
CA PRO A 113 10.68 -9.54 -35.11
C PRO A 113 11.07 -8.81 -33.81
N PRO A 114 12.37 -8.58 -33.56
CA PRO A 114 12.80 -7.77 -32.42
C PRO A 114 12.05 -6.44 -32.35
N ASP A 115 11.68 -6.04 -31.14
CA ASP A 115 11.01 -4.78 -30.88
C ASP A 115 11.65 -4.03 -29.71
N GLN A 116 11.28 -2.76 -29.54
CA GLN A 116 11.79 -1.91 -28.47
C GLN A 116 10.68 -1.50 -27.50
N ALA A 117 11.03 -1.42 -26.23
CA ALA A 117 10.17 -0.89 -25.19
C ALA A 117 10.92 0.13 -24.34
N LYS A 118 10.22 1.20 -23.97
CA LYS A 118 10.75 2.21 -23.05
C LYS A 118 10.61 1.70 -21.62
N LEU A 119 11.71 1.76 -20.88
CA LEU A 119 11.77 1.40 -19.47
C LEU A 119 11.71 2.67 -18.61
N HIS A 120 11.54 2.50 -17.30
CA HIS A 120 11.76 3.58 -16.32
C HIS A 120 13.15 4.21 -16.47
N GLN A 121 14.15 3.40 -16.82
CA GLN A 121 15.52 3.85 -17.10
C GLN A 121 15.97 3.34 -18.48
N GLY A 122 15.85 4.20 -19.49
CA GLY A 122 16.34 3.91 -20.85
C GLY A 122 15.38 3.08 -21.69
N TYR A 123 15.94 2.19 -22.52
CA TYR A 123 15.20 1.39 -23.50
C TYR A 123 15.70 -0.06 -23.47
N ALA A 124 14.78 -1.00 -23.65
CA ALA A 124 15.09 -2.40 -23.90
C ALA A 124 14.76 -2.74 -25.35
N ILE A 125 15.60 -3.58 -25.96
CA ILE A 125 15.28 -4.27 -27.20
C ILE A 125 15.10 -5.74 -26.85
N TYR A 126 13.96 -6.31 -27.24
CA TYR A 126 13.56 -7.64 -26.83
C TYR A 126 12.94 -8.41 -28.00
N GLN A 127 12.85 -9.72 -27.84
CA GLN A 127 12.19 -10.62 -28.77
C GLN A 127 11.53 -11.75 -27.98
N VAL A 128 10.28 -12.05 -28.29
CA VAL A 128 9.55 -13.18 -27.68
C VAL A 128 9.92 -14.45 -28.43
N THR A 129 10.66 -15.35 -27.79
CA THR A 129 11.14 -16.60 -28.41
C THR A 129 10.15 -17.75 -28.29
N ALA A 130 9.34 -17.78 -27.23
CA ALA A 130 8.36 -18.84 -26.97
C ALA A 130 7.23 -18.31 -26.08
N ILE A 131 5.99 -18.70 -26.37
CA ILE A 131 4.86 -18.42 -25.47
C ILE A 131 4.36 -19.74 -24.88
N LYS A 132 4.40 -19.86 -23.55
CA LYS A 132 3.75 -20.99 -22.85
C LYS A 132 2.27 -20.65 -22.64
N PRO A 133 1.32 -21.39 -23.26
CA PRO A 133 -0.11 -21.14 -23.05
C PRO A 133 -0.47 -21.30 -21.58
N PRO A 134 -1.52 -20.58 -21.10
CA PRO A 134 -2.04 -20.80 -19.76
C PRO A 134 -2.48 -22.26 -19.62
N SER A 135 -1.74 -23.02 -18.83
CA SER A 135 -2.05 -24.40 -18.50
C SER A 135 -2.37 -24.49 -17.02
N THR A 136 -3.39 -25.26 -16.67
CA THR A 136 -3.56 -25.70 -15.28
C THR A 136 -2.32 -26.51 -14.91
N PRO A 137 -1.52 -26.08 -13.93
CA PRO A 137 -0.39 -26.87 -13.48
C PRO A 137 -0.85 -28.28 -13.12
N THR A 138 -0.04 -29.28 -13.47
CA THR A 138 -0.30 -30.65 -13.06
C THR A 138 -0.20 -30.75 -11.54
N PHE A 139 -0.88 -31.74 -10.95
CA PHE A 139 -0.81 -31.97 -9.50
C PHE A 139 0.65 -32.14 -9.03
N ASP A 140 1.51 -32.79 -9.83
CA ASP A 140 2.92 -32.99 -9.47
C ASP A 140 3.70 -31.67 -9.41
N GLU A 141 3.42 -30.71 -10.30
CA GLU A 141 4.07 -29.39 -10.31
C GLU A 141 3.65 -28.53 -9.10
N ILE A 142 2.40 -28.65 -8.63
CA ILE A 142 1.89 -27.86 -7.49
C ILE A 142 1.85 -28.64 -6.18
N ARG A 143 2.25 -29.91 -6.17
CA ARG A 143 2.13 -30.79 -5.00
C ARG A 143 2.73 -30.16 -3.75
N GLY A 144 3.92 -29.58 -3.85
CA GLY A 144 4.60 -28.93 -2.72
C GLY A 144 3.80 -27.74 -2.17
N ARG A 145 3.20 -26.94 -3.04
CA ARG A 145 2.35 -25.80 -2.65
C ARG A 145 1.04 -26.29 -2.01
N VAL A 146 0.35 -27.22 -2.66
CA VAL A 146 -0.92 -27.79 -2.17
C VAL A 146 -0.72 -28.50 -0.84
N GLU A 147 0.38 -29.22 -0.67
CA GLU A 147 0.70 -29.89 0.59
C GLU A 147 0.91 -28.88 1.73
N GLN A 148 1.59 -27.76 1.47
CA GLN A 148 1.78 -26.69 2.46
C GLN A 148 0.46 -26.00 2.79
N GLU A 149 -0.34 -25.64 1.77
CA GLU A 149 -1.65 -25.03 1.95
C GLU A 149 -2.59 -25.96 2.76
N PHE A 150 -2.62 -27.25 2.42
CA PHE A 150 -3.40 -28.25 3.14
C PHE A 150 -2.92 -28.45 4.58
N LYS A 151 -1.60 -28.47 4.81
CA LYS A 151 -1.03 -28.54 6.17
C LYS A 151 -1.45 -27.33 7.00
N ASN A 152 -1.39 -26.13 6.45
CA ASN A 152 -1.78 -24.89 7.12
C ASN A 152 -3.28 -24.85 7.42
N GLU A 153 -4.12 -25.25 6.46
CA GLU A 153 -5.56 -25.35 6.64
C GLU A 153 -5.88 -26.36 7.74
N ARG A 154 -5.28 -27.55 7.67
CA ARG A 154 -5.50 -28.62 8.65
C ARG A 154 -5.01 -28.22 10.04
N ALA A 155 -3.86 -27.55 10.13
CA ALA A 155 -3.35 -27.01 11.39
C ALA A 155 -4.32 -26.00 12.01
N THR A 156 -4.86 -25.09 11.20
CA THR A 156 -5.83 -24.08 11.66
C THR A 156 -7.13 -24.71 12.15
N GLN A 157 -7.67 -25.68 11.41
CA GLN A 157 -8.86 -26.43 11.81
C GLN A 157 -8.63 -27.20 13.12
N LEU A 158 -7.50 -27.92 13.23
CA LEU A 158 -7.15 -28.67 14.43
C LEU A 158 -6.92 -27.74 15.64
N LEU A 159 -6.26 -26.60 15.43
CA LEU A 159 -6.05 -25.60 16.48
C LEU A 159 -7.39 -25.09 17.02
N SER A 160 -8.32 -24.71 16.13
CA SER A 160 -9.66 -24.27 16.53
C SER A 160 -10.40 -25.36 17.31
N GLN A 161 -10.37 -26.61 16.83
CA GLN A 161 -11.02 -27.73 17.49
C GLN A 161 -10.42 -28.00 18.88
N LYS A 162 -9.09 -28.02 18.99
CA LYS A 162 -8.38 -28.26 20.26
C LYS A 162 -8.57 -27.13 21.26
N THR A 163 -8.65 -25.88 20.79
CA THR A 163 -8.91 -24.73 21.67
C THR A 163 -10.35 -24.73 22.17
N GLN A 164 -11.31 -25.14 21.32
CA GLN A 164 -12.69 -25.35 21.73
C GLN A 164 -12.80 -26.47 22.76
N GLU A 165 -12.16 -27.62 22.51
CA GLU A 165 -12.09 -28.75 23.44
C GLU A 165 -11.47 -28.31 24.80
N LEU A 166 -10.43 -27.48 24.76
CA LEU A 166 -9.81 -26.90 25.96
C LEU A 166 -10.79 -26.00 26.72
N SER A 167 -11.53 -25.12 26.03
CA SER A 167 -12.54 -24.25 26.63
C SER A 167 -13.64 -25.06 27.29
N ASP A 168 -14.17 -26.08 26.60
CA ASP A 168 -15.30 -26.86 27.08
C ASP A 168 -14.93 -27.72 28.29
N ARG A 169 -13.73 -28.33 28.26
CA ARG A 169 -13.19 -29.05 29.43
C ARG A 169 -12.88 -28.12 30.60
N ALA A 170 -12.27 -26.97 30.35
CA ALA A 170 -11.96 -26.00 31.40
C ALA A 170 -13.24 -25.48 32.07
N LYS A 171 -14.29 -25.19 31.30
CA LYS A 171 -15.62 -24.81 31.81
C LYS A 171 -16.27 -25.93 32.62
N SER A 172 -16.24 -27.16 32.11
CA SER A 172 -16.85 -28.32 32.78
C SER A 172 -16.13 -28.70 34.08
N ALA A 173 -14.81 -28.56 34.12
CA ALA A 173 -13.99 -28.86 35.29
C ALA A 173 -13.87 -27.67 36.26
N HIS A 174 -14.30 -26.48 35.87
CA HIS A 174 -13.99 -25.20 36.54
C HIS A 174 -12.49 -25.04 36.87
N ASP A 175 -11.62 -25.67 36.10
CA ASP A 175 -10.17 -25.71 36.32
C ASP A 175 -9.44 -25.74 34.98
N LEU A 176 -8.95 -24.56 34.58
CA LEU A 176 -8.15 -24.38 33.37
C LEU A 176 -6.81 -25.13 33.43
N LYS A 177 -6.20 -25.22 34.62
CA LYS A 177 -4.89 -25.88 34.79
C LYS A 177 -5.02 -27.38 34.59
N LYS A 178 -6.09 -27.98 35.09
CA LYS A 178 -6.41 -29.40 34.87
C LYS A 178 -6.69 -29.68 33.39
N ALA A 179 -7.55 -28.88 32.75
CA ALA A 179 -7.87 -29.04 31.33
C ALA A 179 -6.64 -28.88 30.42
N ALA A 180 -5.77 -27.92 30.73
CA ALA A 180 -4.50 -27.73 30.01
C ALA A 180 -3.59 -28.96 30.14
N LYS A 181 -3.45 -29.53 31.35
CA LYS A 181 -2.64 -30.74 31.58
C LYS A 181 -3.18 -31.95 30.81
N GLU A 182 -4.50 -32.12 30.77
CA GLU A 182 -5.15 -33.24 30.05
C GLU A 182 -4.99 -33.15 28.54
N LEU A 183 -4.95 -31.93 27.98
CA LEU A 183 -4.78 -31.68 26.55
C LEU A 183 -3.33 -31.45 26.13
N GLY A 184 -2.38 -31.49 27.07
CA GLY A 184 -0.97 -31.19 26.81
C GLY A 184 -0.70 -29.73 26.45
N ALA A 185 -1.61 -28.81 26.78
CA ALA A 185 -1.46 -27.39 26.55
C ALA A 185 -0.57 -26.74 27.62
N ALA A 186 0.20 -25.71 27.22
CA ALA A 186 0.99 -24.93 28.16
C ALA A 186 0.08 -24.09 29.07
N TYR A 187 0.31 -24.16 30.38
CA TYR A 187 -0.37 -23.30 31.36
C TYR A 187 0.59 -22.20 31.82
N LYS A 188 0.23 -20.95 31.55
CA LYS A 188 1.00 -19.75 31.94
C LYS A 188 0.10 -18.75 32.67
N THR A 189 0.70 -17.87 33.45
CA THR A 189 0.01 -16.77 34.13
C THR A 189 0.74 -15.48 33.79
N SER A 190 0.01 -14.43 33.43
CA SER A 190 0.55 -13.10 33.20
C SER A 190 0.51 -12.26 34.48
N ASP A 191 1.27 -11.16 34.48
CA ASP A 191 1.04 -10.05 35.40
C ASP A 191 -0.26 -9.31 35.06
N PHE A 192 -0.57 -8.22 35.78
CA PHE A 192 -1.72 -7.38 35.45
C PHE A 192 -1.56 -6.76 34.05
N VAL A 193 -2.57 -6.98 33.20
CA VAL A 193 -2.57 -6.54 31.81
C VAL A 193 -3.67 -5.49 31.61
N PRO A 194 -3.37 -4.31 31.05
CA PRO A 194 -4.40 -3.34 30.70
C PRO A 194 -5.15 -3.76 29.40
N PRO A 195 -6.34 -3.18 29.12
CA PRO A 195 -7.15 -3.52 27.94
C PRO A 195 -6.45 -3.37 26.58
N ASP A 196 -5.49 -2.46 26.49
CA ASP A 196 -4.65 -2.18 25.32
C ASP A 196 -3.27 -2.86 25.39
N GLY A 197 -3.05 -3.72 26.41
CA GLY A 197 -1.79 -4.40 26.64
C GLY A 197 -1.56 -5.62 25.76
N GLN A 198 -0.38 -6.22 25.94
CA GLN A 198 0.02 -7.45 25.25
C GLN A 198 0.48 -8.50 26.27
N VAL A 199 0.23 -9.78 25.95
CA VAL A 199 0.68 -10.92 26.74
C VAL A 199 1.57 -11.81 25.88
N PRO A 200 2.73 -12.27 26.38
CA PRO A 200 3.57 -13.23 25.65
C PRO A 200 2.76 -14.46 25.16
N ASP A 201 3.03 -14.90 23.94
CA ASP A 201 2.35 -16.02 23.24
C ASP A 201 0.86 -15.81 22.88
N ILE A 202 0.17 -14.86 23.52
CA ILE A 202 -1.22 -14.49 23.20
C ILE A 202 -1.24 -13.27 22.27
N GLY A 203 -0.30 -12.35 22.40
CA GLY A 203 -0.25 -11.11 21.63
C GLY A 203 -1.15 -10.03 22.23
N SER A 204 -1.81 -9.25 21.36
CA SER A 204 -2.68 -8.14 21.77
C SER A 204 -3.89 -8.63 22.57
N MET A 205 -4.19 -7.97 23.68
CA MET A 205 -5.39 -8.23 24.47
C MET A 205 -6.65 -7.58 23.88
N THR A 206 -6.52 -6.88 22.76
CA THR A 206 -7.64 -6.42 21.94
C THR A 206 -8.19 -7.54 21.06
N GLY A 207 -9.39 -7.37 20.49
CA GLY A 207 -9.98 -8.37 19.60
C GLY A 207 -10.47 -9.62 20.34
N SER A 208 -10.00 -10.81 19.94
CA SER A 208 -10.46 -12.09 20.48
C SER A 208 -10.13 -12.30 21.96
N ALA A 209 -9.03 -11.71 22.45
CA ALA A 209 -8.63 -11.78 23.85
C ALA A 209 -9.36 -10.76 24.75
N ALA A 210 -10.08 -9.78 24.17
CA ALA A 210 -10.77 -8.74 24.93
C ALA A 210 -11.90 -9.30 25.81
N VAL A 211 -12.41 -10.49 25.48
CA VAL A 211 -13.40 -11.19 26.30
C VAL A 211 -12.91 -11.37 27.74
N ALA A 212 -11.61 -11.49 27.98
CA ALA A 212 -11.05 -11.60 29.33
C ALA A 212 -11.44 -10.44 30.25
N PHE A 213 -11.61 -9.22 29.74
CA PHE A 213 -12.00 -8.06 30.56
C PHE A 213 -13.49 -7.98 30.86
N THR A 214 -14.30 -8.81 30.21
CA THR A 214 -15.75 -8.93 30.44
C THR A 214 -16.10 -10.04 31.43
N LEU A 215 -15.15 -10.94 31.73
CA LEU A 215 -15.33 -12.09 32.60
C LEU A 215 -15.16 -11.73 34.08
N LYS A 216 -15.87 -12.45 34.95
CA LYS A 216 -15.66 -12.36 36.41
C LYS A 216 -14.43 -13.16 36.83
N PRO A 217 -13.79 -12.81 37.98
CA PRO A 217 -12.75 -13.65 38.55
C PRO A 217 -13.21 -15.10 38.73
N GLY A 218 -12.43 -16.04 38.20
CA GLY A 218 -12.74 -17.48 38.18
C GLY A 218 -13.52 -17.96 36.96
N GLU A 219 -14.05 -17.07 36.11
CA GLU A 219 -14.71 -17.47 34.87
C GLU A 219 -13.69 -17.81 33.77
N ILE A 220 -14.06 -18.80 32.94
CA ILE A 220 -13.27 -19.30 31.82
C ILE A 220 -13.80 -18.70 30.51
N SER A 221 -12.91 -18.17 29.69
CA SER A 221 -13.27 -17.56 28.41
C SER A 221 -13.78 -18.55 27.38
N VAL A 222 -14.41 -18.03 26.32
CA VAL A 222 -14.50 -18.74 25.03
C VAL A 222 -13.11 -18.85 24.39
N PRO A 223 -12.92 -19.74 23.40
CA PRO A 223 -11.66 -19.80 22.65
C PRO A 223 -11.27 -18.45 22.07
N ALA A 224 -10.05 -18.00 22.40
CA ALA A 224 -9.42 -16.84 21.80
C ALA A 224 -8.39 -17.33 20.79
N ASN A 225 -8.63 -17.09 19.50
CA ASN A 225 -7.65 -17.37 18.46
C ASN A 225 -6.83 -16.11 18.17
N THR A 226 -5.51 -16.23 18.27
CA THR A 226 -4.54 -15.15 18.10
C THR A 226 -3.68 -15.36 16.85
N GLY A 227 -4.24 -16.07 15.85
CA GLY A 227 -3.64 -16.32 14.54
C GLY A 227 -2.87 -17.62 14.52
N THR A 228 -1.69 -17.64 15.14
CA THR A 228 -0.82 -18.82 15.22
C THR A 228 -1.02 -19.63 16.51
N THR A 229 -1.84 -19.13 17.44
CA THR A 229 -2.05 -19.75 18.75
C THR A 229 -3.51 -19.64 19.15
N GLY A 230 -4.05 -20.71 19.72
CA GLY A 230 -5.38 -20.75 20.30
C GLY A 230 -5.25 -20.82 21.81
N ALA A 231 -5.96 -19.95 22.51
CA ALA A 231 -5.87 -19.80 23.95
C ALA A 231 -7.23 -19.79 24.61
N VAL A 232 -7.24 -20.19 25.88
CA VAL A 232 -8.38 -20.07 26.78
C VAL A 232 -7.88 -19.34 28.02
N LEU A 233 -8.59 -18.28 28.38
CA LEU A 233 -8.18 -17.34 29.42
C LEU A 233 -9.06 -17.54 30.64
N ALA A 234 -8.48 -17.37 31.83
CA ALA A 234 -9.22 -17.34 33.08
C ALA A 234 -8.80 -16.10 33.88
N VAL A 235 -9.77 -15.32 34.35
CA VAL A 235 -9.48 -14.13 35.15
C VAL A 235 -9.15 -14.57 36.56
N LYS A 236 -7.90 -14.42 36.99
CA LYS A 236 -7.49 -14.74 38.36
C LYS A 236 -7.85 -13.62 39.33
N GLU A 237 -7.54 -12.39 38.94
CA GLU A 237 -7.70 -11.20 39.76
C GLU A 237 -8.03 -10.01 38.86
N ARG A 238 -8.85 -9.09 39.37
CA ARG A 238 -9.19 -7.84 38.70
C ARG A 238 -8.81 -6.67 39.61
N GLN A 239 -7.83 -5.89 39.19
CA GLN A 239 -7.44 -4.67 39.88
C GLN A 239 -8.23 -3.49 39.29
N ALA A 240 -9.06 -2.85 40.10
CA ALA A 240 -9.67 -1.57 39.74
C ALA A 240 -8.61 -0.46 39.87
N PRO A 241 -8.67 0.60 39.05
CA PRO A 241 -7.83 1.78 39.26
C PRO A 241 -8.02 2.30 40.69
N ALA A 242 -6.94 2.69 41.35
CA ALA A 242 -7.06 3.28 42.68
C ALA A 242 -7.89 4.57 42.60
N GLU A 243 -8.74 4.81 43.61
CA GLU A 243 -9.60 5.99 43.63
C GLU A 243 -8.78 7.30 43.57
N GLN A 244 -7.57 7.30 44.15
CA GLN A 244 -6.62 8.41 44.04
C GLN A 244 -6.14 8.67 42.60
N ASP A 245 -5.87 7.61 41.82
CA ASP A 245 -5.45 7.74 40.41
C ASP A 245 -6.60 8.24 39.53
N TYR A 246 -7.83 7.80 39.83
CA TYR A 246 -9.02 8.31 39.18
C TYR A 246 -9.25 9.79 39.48
N VAL A 247 -9.15 10.19 40.75
CA VAL A 247 -9.30 11.60 41.15
C VAL A 247 -8.24 12.48 40.49
N ALA A 248 -6.98 12.04 40.46
CA ALA A 248 -5.89 12.79 39.83
C ALA A 248 -6.07 12.97 38.31
N LYS A 249 -6.70 12.00 37.62
CA LYS A 249 -6.91 12.03 36.17
C LYS A 249 -8.33 12.45 35.77
N LYS A 250 -9.20 12.77 36.73
CA LYS A 250 -10.63 12.99 36.50
C LYS A 250 -10.92 14.08 35.46
N ASP A 251 -10.24 15.21 35.58
CA ASP A 251 -10.43 16.33 34.65
C ASP A 251 -9.91 15.99 33.26
N GLN A 252 -8.76 15.34 33.15
CA GLN A 252 -8.23 14.85 31.88
C GLN A 252 -9.18 13.83 31.20
N ILE A 253 -9.74 12.89 31.97
CA ILE A 253 -10.71 11.91 31.47
C ILE A 253 -11.97 12.62 30.98
N ARG A 254 -12.48 13.59 31.74
CA ARG A 254 -13.64 14.40 31.36
C ARG A 254 -13.38 15.15 30.05
N ASP A 255 -12.25 15.83 29.95
CA ASP A 255 -11.91 16.64 28.77
C ASP A 255 -11.71 15.76 27.53
N SER A 256 -11.06 14.61 27.68
CA SER A 256 -10.90 13.64 26.59
C SER A 256 -12.25 13.07 26.14
N ALA A 257 -13.14 12.74 27.07
CA ALA A 257 -14.48 12.24 26.74
C ALA A 257 -15.33 13.32 26.05
N LEU A 258 -15.25 14.57 26.52
CA LEU A 258 -15.90 15.71 25.90
C LEU A 258 -15.39 15.93 24.47
N GLN A 259 -14.08 15.90 24.27
CA GLN A 259 -13.47 16.03 22.93
C GLN A 259 -13.90 14.90 21.99
N GLN A 260 -13.94 13.65 22.46
CA GLN A 260 -14.43 12.52 21.66
C GLN A 260 -15.89 12.72 21.24
N GLN A 261 -16.75 13.12 22.17
CA GLN A 261 -18.17 13.33 21.89
C GLN A 261 -18.39 14.53 20.94
N GLN A 262 -17.63 15.61 21.12
CA GLN A 262 -17.66 16.76 20.20
C GLN A 262 -17.21 16.37 18.80
N ALA A 263 -16.13 15.59 18.67
CA ALA A 263 -15.64 15.11 17.40
C ALA A 263 -16.67 14.21 16.68
N GLU A 264 -17.33 13.31 17.42
CA GLU A 264 -18.39 12.45 16.88
C GLU A 264 -19.58 13.26 16.35
N ILE A 265 -20.10 14.20 17.17
CA ILE A 265 -21.20 15.08 16.78
C ILE A 265 -20.81 15.94 15.57
N PHE A 266 -19.60 16.47 15.56
CA PHE A 266 -19.10 17.28 14.45
C PHE A 266 -18.98 16.46 13.15
N ASN A 267 -18.48 15.22 13.23
CA ASN A 267 -18.41 14.31 12.08
C ASN A 267 -19.80 13.96 11.54
N LEU A 268 -20.77 13.70 12.41
CA LEU A 268 -22.18 13.48 12.03
C LEU A 268 -22.78 14.74 11.39
N PHE A 269 -22.51 15.92 11.93
CA PHE A 269 -22.94 17.20 11.36
C PHE A 269 -22.34 17.42 9.97
N LEU A 270 -21.02 17.23 9.81
CA LEU A 270 -20.34 17.36 8.52
C LEU A 270 -20.87 16.36 7.49
N GLY A 271 -21.12 15.12 7.89
CA GLY A 271 -21.74 14.10 7.03
C GLY A 271 -23.11 14.55 6.53
N ASN A 272 -23.99 14.96 7.44
CA ASN A 272 -25.33 15.45 7.11
C ASN A 272 -25.31 16.73 6.26
N LEU A 273 -24.43 17.69 6.59
CA LEU A 273 -24.29 18.94 5.85
C LEU A 273 -23.81 18.68 4.41
N ARG A 274 -22.82 17.78 4.25
CA ARG A 274 -22.33 17.38 2.93
C ARG A 274 -23.45 16.73 2.11
N GLU A 275 -24.20 15.80 2.68
CA GLU A 275 -25.31 15.13 2.01
C GLU A 275 -26.41 16.13 1.60
N SER A 276 -26.77 17.06 2.50
CA SER A 276 -27.69 18.17 2.24
C SER A 276 -27.23 19.06 1.08
N MET A 277 -25.97 19.49 1.10
CA MET A 277 -25.39 20.36 0.07
C MET A 277 -25.23 19.65 -1.28
N GLN A 278 -25.00 18.34 -1.28
CA GLN A 278 -25.03 17.51 -2.49
C GLN A 278 -26.44 17.41 -3.07
N LYS A 279 -27.46 17.10 -2.26
CA LYS A 279 -28.88 17.04 -2.68
C LYS A 279 -29.37 18.39 -3.21
N ALA A 280 -28.94 19.49 -2.60
CA ALA A 280 -29.24 20.84 -3.06
C ALA A 280 -28.43 21.29 -4.30
N GLY A 281 -27.55 20.44 -4.83
CA GLY A 281 -26.73 20.71 -6.01
C GLY A 281 -25.61 21.74 -5.81
N LYS A 282 -25.38 22.18 -4.56
CA LYS A 282 -24.34 23.17 -4.19
C LYS A 282 -22.95 22.54 -4.11
N ILE A 283 -22.86 21.24 -3.85
CA ILE A 283 -21.64 20.45 -3.95
C ILE A 283 -21.86 19.37 -5.00
N LYS A 284 -21.03 19.35 -6.05
CA LYS A 284 -20.99 18.26 -7.03
C LYS A 284 -19.78 17.39 -6.73
N VAL A 285 -20.01 16.14 -6.41
CA VAL A 285 -18.94 15.15 -6.27
C VAL A 285 -18.83 14.40 -7.59
N ASN A 286 -17.61 14.30 -8.11
CA ASN A 286 -17.34 13.52 -9.31
C ASN A 286 -17.14 12.05 -8.90
N ASP A 287 -18.25 11.32 -8.79
CA ASP A 287 -18.27 9.94 -8.29
C ASP A 287 -17.44 8.98 -9.14
N LYS A 288 -17.25 9.29 -10.45
CA LYS A 288 -16.36 8.52 -11.33
C LYS A 288 -14.91 8.61 -10.87
N GLU A 289 -14.42 9.80 -10.55
CA GLU A 289 -13.04 9.99 -10.13
C GLU A 289 -12.78 9.44 -8.73
N LEU A 290 -13.77 9.59 -7.83
CA LEU A 290 -13.70 9.04 -6.48
C LEU A 290 -13.62 7.51 -6.48
N ALA A 291 -14.36 6.85 -7.39
CA ALA A 291 -14.30 5.41 -7.57
C ALA A 291 -12.93 4.94 -8.10
N THR A 292 -12.30 5.68 -9.02
CA THR A 292 -10.96 5.40 -9.53
C THR A 292 -9.90 5.48 -8.42
N LEU A 293 -9.95 6.53 -7.60
CA LEU A 293 -9.02 6.73 -6.48
C LEU A 293 -9.18 5.69 -5.36
N THR A 294 -10.40 5.23 -5.12
CA THR A 294 -10.66 4.21 -4.10
C THR A 294 -10.20 2.81 -4.56
N LYS A 295 -10.31 2.50 -5.87
CA LYS A 295 -9.72 1.28 -6.45
C LYS A 295 -8.19 1.27 -6.38
N MET A 296 -7.54 2.37 -6.78
CA MET A 296 -6.07 2.47 -6.73
C MET A 296 -5.50 2.25 -5.32
N ARG A 297 -6.17 2.75 -4.27
CA ARG A 297 -5.72 2.55 -2.87
C ARG A 297 -5.89 1.11 -2.37
N THR A 298 -6.74 0.32 -3.00
CA THR A 298 -6.92 -1.10 -2.68
C THR A 298 -5.88 -1.95 -3.41
N GLU A 299 -5.46 -1.52 -4.60
CA GLU A 299 -4.41 -2.16 -5.41
C GLU A 299 -2.98 -1.82 -4.94
N GLU A 300 -2.77 -0.73 -4.18
CA GLU A 300 -1.47 -0.40 -3.55
C GLU A 300 -1.20 -1.16 -2.22
N ASN A 301 -2.19 -1.85 -1.65
CA ASN A 301 -2.08 -2.58 -0.38
C ASN A 301 -2.25 -4.11 -0.51
N GLU A 302 -2.28 -4.65 -1.74
CA GLU A 302 -2.12 -6.09 -2.05
C GLU A 302 -0.80 -6.35 -2.76
#